data_AF-A0A2G9TA73-F1
#
_entry.id   AF-A0A2G9TA73-F1
#
_cell.length_a   1.000
_cell.length_b   1.000
_cell.length_c   1.000
_cell.angle_alpha   90.00
_cell.angle_beta   90.00
_cell.angle_gamma   90.00
#
_symmetry.space_group_name_H-M   'P 1'
#
loop_
_entity.id
_entity.type
_entity.pdbx_description
1 polymer ?
#
loop_
_entity_poly.entity_id
_entity_poly.type
_entity_poly.pdbx_seq_one_letter_code
_entity_poly.pdbx_strand_id
1 'polypeptide(L)'
;VYLFIWFWLFGVLIYNIINFIYWCTLLLSEERRKNFVGSYLKLLGLVNDEEISSQRALTKFVQRSLRADGVFILHLISKNAGDIITTDIIATLWGKFLEDEAK
;
A
#
# COMPACT_ATOMS: atom_id res chain seq x y z
N VAL A 1 3.25 -43.60 5.52
CA VAL A 1 3.62 -42.35 6.22
C VAL A 1 4.27 -41.34 5.28
N TYR A 2 5.36 -41.67 4.57
CA TYR A 2 6.05 -40.74 3.67
C TYR A 2 5.15 -40.16 2.55
N LEU A 3 4.33 -41.00 1.89
CA LEU A 3 3.38 -40.55 0.87
C LEU A 3 2.36 -39.53 1.40
N PHE A 4 1.94 -39.66 2.66
CA PHE A 4 0.99 -38.74 3.27
C PHE A 4 1.61 -37.35 3.52
N ILE A 5 2.82 -37.32 4.06
CA ILE A 5 3.56 -36.07 4.31
C ILE A 5 3.87 -35.37 2.97
N TRP A 6 4.21 -36.14 1.93
CA TRP A 6 4.48 -35.58 0.60
C TRP A 6 3.25 -34.90 -0.01
N PHE A 7 2.07 -35.53 0.07
CA PHE A 7 0.81 -34.92 -0.38
C PHE A 7 0.42 -33.70 0.46
N TRP A 8 0.60 -33.78 1.78
CA TRP A 8 0.36 -32.65 2.69
C TRP A 8 1.22 -31.44 2.34
N LEU A 9 2.53 -31.65 2.13
CA LEU A 9 3.46 -30.59 1.73
C LEU A 9 3.10 -29.97 0.38
N PHE A 10 2.64 -30.77 -0.57
CA PHE A 10 2.17 -30.27 -1.86
C PHE A 10 0.91 -29.38 -1.70
N GLY A 11 -0.01 -29.77 -0.81
CA GLY A 11 -1.17 -28.94 -0.47
C GLY A 11 -0.77 -27.59 0.16
N VAL A 12 0.16 -27.61 1.11
CA VAL A 12 0.71 -26.40 1.74
C VAL A 12 1.44 -25.52 0.73
N LEU A 13 2.16 -26.12 -0.23
CA LEU A 13 2.83 -25.41 -1.32
C LEU A 13 1.81 -24.69 -2.20
N ILE A 14 0.75 -25.37 -2.64
CA ILE A 14 -0.32 -24.77 -3.45
C ILE A 14 -0.98 -23.61 -2.70
N TYR A 15 -1.30 -23.80 -1.41
CA TYR A 15 -1.88 -22.76 -0.59
C TYR A 15 -0.97 -21.52 -0.50
N ASN A 16 0.34 -21.72 -0.33
CA ASN A 16 1.32 -20.64 -0.34
C ASN A 16 1.41 -19.95 -1.70
N ILE A 17 1.38 -20.69 -2.80
CA ILE A 17 1.40 -20.12 -4.16
C ILE A 17 0.15 -19.26 -4.39
N ILE A 18 -1.04 -19.72 -3.99
CA ILE A 18 -2.28 -18.94 -4.11
C ILE A 18 -2.19 -17.66 -3.28
N ASN A 19 -1.73 -17.76 -2.03
CA ASN A 19 -1.52 -16.60 -1.18
C ASN A 19 -0.53 -15.63 -1.83
N PHE A 20 0.61 -16.12 -2.34
CA PHE A 20 1.61 -15.32 -3.02
C PHE A 20 1.05 -14.62 -4.27
N ILE A 21 0.26 -15.31 -5.09
CA ILE A 21 -0.40 -14.73 -6.27
C ILE A 21 -1.43 -13.68 -5.86
N TYR A 22 -2.21 -13.91 -4.79
CA TYR A 22 -3.12 -12.91 -4.25
C TYR A 22 -2.37 -11.62 -3.84
N TRP A 23 -1.24 -11.74 -3.15
CA TRP A 23 -0.40 -10.58 -2.82
C TRP A 23 0.24 -9.94 -4.05
N CYS A 24 0.66 -10.74 -5.03
CA CYS A 24 1.26 -10.25 -6.28
C CYS A 24 0.25 -9.48 -7.14
N THR A 25 -0.97 -10.00 -7.30
CA THR A 25 -2.05 -9.29 -8.00
C THR A 25 -2.46 -8.00 -7.29
N LEU A 26 -2.39 -7.97 -5.96
CA LEU A 26 -2.57 -6.76 -5.17
C LEU A 26 -1.43 -5.75 -5.37
N LEU A 27 -0.17 -6.21 -5.43
CA LEU A 27 1.02 -5.42 -5.74
C LEU A 27 0.94 -4.75 -7.13
N LEU A 28 0.43 -5.49 -8.12
CA LEU A 28 0.28 -5.05 -9.51
C LEU A 28 -0.88 -4.07 -9.73
N SER A 29 -1.88 -4.01 -8.84
CA SER A 29 -3.07 -3.15 -9.02
C SER A 29 -2.78 -1.71 -8.57
N GLU A 30 -2.00 -0.99 -9.37
CA GLU A 30 -1.60 0.41 -9.13
C GLU A 30 -2.79 1.39 -9.05
N GLU A 31 -3.92 1.10 -9.69
CA GLU A 31 -5.12 1.94 -9.67
C GLU A 31 -5.83 1.94 -8.32
N ARG A 32 -5.99 0.78 -7.68
CA ARG A 32 -6.56 0.69 -6.32
C ARG A 32 -5.66 1.36 -5.29
N ARG A 33 -4.35 1.29 -5.52
CA ARG A 33 -3.28 1.91 -4.73
C ARG A 33 -3.42 3.43 -4.68
N LYS A 34 -3.66 4.06 -5.84
CA LYS A 34 -3.91 5.50 -5.94
C LYS A 34 -5.24 5.91 -5.31
N ASN A 35 -6.30 5.14 -5.52
CA ASN A 35 -7.62 5.47 -4.96
C ASN A 35 -7.67 5.32 -3.43
N PHE A 36 -6.94 4.35 -2.86
CA PHE A 36 -6.85 4.19 -1.41
C PHE A 36 -6.07 5.35 -0.79
N VAL A 37 -4.83 5.59 -1.22
CA VAL A 37 -4.01 6.70 -0.68
C VAL A 37 -4.67 8.05 -0.93
N GLY A 38 -5.29 8.24 -2.10
CA GLY A 38 -6.05 9.45 -2.43
C GLY A 38 -7.25 9.66 -1.52
N SER A 39 -7.98 8.60 -1.15
CA SER A 39 -9.10 8.71 -0.20
C SER A 39 -8.62 9.02 1.22
N TYR A 40 -7.48 8.45 1.65
CA TYR A 40 -6.91 8.74 2.99
C TYR A 40 -6.36 10.16 3.09
N LEU A 41 -5.69 10.68 2.05
CA LEU A 41 -5.24 12.07 2.03
C LEU A 41 -6.41 13.07 1.91
N LYS A 42 -7.49 12.68 1.24
CA LYS A 42 -8.75 13.45 1.21
C LYS A 42 -9.40 13.51 2.59
N LEU A 43 -9.40 12.41 3.34
CA LEU A 43 -9.89 12.36 4.73
C LEU A 43 -9.02 13.19 5.68
N LEU A 44 -7.72 13.28 5.41
CA LEU A 44 -6.78 14.06 6.22
C LEU A 44 -6.83 15.58 5.92
N GLY A 45 -7.64 16.01 4.93
CA GLY A 45 -7.86 17.42 4.59
C GLY A 45 -6.65 18.12 3.95
N LEU A 46 -5.63 17.37 3.53
CA LEU A 46 -4.40 17.91 2.96
C LEU A 46 -4.47 18.14 1.44
N VAL A 47 -5.56 17.69 0.80
CA VAL A 47 -5.79 17.82 -0.65
C VAL A 47 -7.23 18.24 -0.90
N ASN A 48 -7.41 19.44 -1.46
CA ASN A 48 -8.68 19.91 -2.03
C ASN A 48 -8.71 19.63 -3.53
N ASP A 49 -9.87 19.15 -4.02
CA ASP A 49 -10.15 18.78 -5.43
C ASP A 49 -10.00 19.97 -6.41
N GLU A 50 -9.88 21.20 -5.92
CA GLU A 50 -9.86 22.41 -6.75
C GLU A 50 -8.47 22.78 -7.28
N GLU A 51 -7.38 22.23 -6.73
CA GLU A 51 -6.02 22.56 -7.15
C GLU A 51 -5.33 21.42 -7.91
N ILE A 52 -5.13 21.59 -9.22
CA ILE A 52 -4.36 20.66 -10.08
C ILE A 52 -2.93 20.42 -9.54
N SER A 53 -2.39 21.39 -8.80
CA SER A 53 -1.13 21.31 -8.04
C SER A 53 -1.11 20.16 -7.03
N SER A 54 -2.20 19.99 -6.28
CA SER A 54 -2.30 19.02 -5.18
C SER A 54 -2.39 17.57 -5.71
N GLN A 55 -3.09 17.34 -6.82
CA GLN A 55 -3.09 16.06 -7.53
C GLN A 55 -1.71 15.68 -8.08
N ARG A 56 -0.95 16.68 -8.58
CA ARG A 56 0.40 16.44 -9.09
C ARG A 56 1.37 16.10 -7.96
N ALA A 57 1.27 16.79 -6.82
CA ALA A 57 2.03 16.50 -5.61
C ALA A 57 1.69 15.11 -5.04
N LEU A 58 0.41 14.73 -5.01
CA LEU A 58 -0.04 13.37 -4.66
C LEU A 58 0.58 12.31 -5.55
N THR A 59 0.51 12.50 -6.87
CA THR A 59 1.07 11.55 -7.83
C THR A 59 2.58 11.43 -7.63
N LYS A 60 3.27 12.55 -7.39
CA LYS A 60 4.71 12.61 -7.12
C LYS A 60 5.07 11.96 -5.78
N PHE A 61 4.24 12.12 -4.75
CA PHE A 61 4.40 11.45 -3.46
C PHE A 61 4.23 9.93 -3.58
N VAL A 62 3.17 9.45 -4.25
CA VAL A 62 2.95 8.03 -4.49
C VAL A 62 4.09 7.43 -5.30
N GLN A 63 4.59 8.15 -6.30
CA GLN A 63 5.62 7.64 -7.21
C GLN A 63 7.04 7.73 -6.61
N ARG A 64 7.34 8.75 -5.80
CA ARG A 64 8.68 9.02 -5.25
C ARG A 64 8.84 8.47 -3.83
N SER A 65 7.84 8.66 -2.98
CA SER A 65 7.86 8.29 -1.56
C SER A 65 7.24 6.90 -1.30
N LEU A 66 6.15 6.55 -1.99
CA LEU A 66 5.41 5.33 -1.69
C LEU A 66 5.70 4.13 -2.61
N ARG A 67 6.25 4.33 -3.83
CA ARG A 67 6.62 3.30 -4.84
C ARG A 67 5.64 2.11 -4.91
N ALA A 68 6.04 0.98 -5.49
CA ALA A 68 5.20 -0.23 -5.45
C ALA A 68 5.29 -0.92 -4.08
N ASP A 69 6.49 -0.97 -3.50
CA ASP A 69 6.76 -1.66 -2.24
C ASP A 69 6.22 -0.92 -1.00
N GLY A 70 6.27 0.41 -1.00
CA GLY A 70 5.82 1.20 0.14
C GLY A 70 4.31 1.15 0.32
N VAL A 71 3.53 1.13 -0.76
CA VAL A 71 2.06 0.98 -0.61
C VAL A 71 1.68 -0.44 -0.22
N PHE A 72 2.47 -1.44 -0.63
CA PHE A 72 2.27 -2.80 -0.16
C PHE A 72 2.46 -2.91 1.34
N ILE A 73 3.55 -2.35 1.87
CA ILE A 73 3.79 -2.29 3.32
C ILE A 73 2.64 -1.55 4.00
N LEU A 74 2.17 -0.44 3.43
CA LEU A 74 1.07 0.33 3.98
C LEU A 74 -0.25 -0.45 4.05
N HIS A 75 -0.56 -1.22 3.01
CA HIS A 75 -1.73 -2.10 2.97
C HIS A 75 -1.58 -3.29 3.92
N LEU A 76 -0.38 -3.84 4.05
CA LEU A 76 -0.07 -4.89 5.01
C LEU A 76 -0.24 -4.39 6.44
N ILE A 77 0.18 -3.16 6.72
CA ILE A 77 -0.05 -2.51 8.01
C ILE A 77 -1.55 -2.25 8.22
N SER A 78 -2.31 -1.78 7.25
CA SER A 78 -3.77 -1.61 7.39
C SER A 78 -4.46 -2.93 7.74
N LYS A 79 -4.09 -4.03 7.08
CA LYS A 79 -4.63 -5.36 7.40
C LYS A 79 -4.22 -5.92 8.76
N ASN A 80 -3.02 -5.60 9.25
CA ASN A 80 -2.48 -6.21 10.48
C ASN A 80 -2.63 -5.32 11.73
N ALA A 81 -2.56 -4.00 11.56
CA ALA A 81 -2.56 -2.99 12.62
C ALA A 81 -3.84 -2.13 12.61
N GLY A 82 -4.67 -2.23 11.58
CA GLY A 82 -5.92 -1.49 11.45
C GLY A 82 -5.74 -0.10 10.82
N ASP A 83 -6.85 0.41 10.30
CA ASP A 83 -6.88 1.62 9.46
C ASP A 83 -6.47 2.91 10.19
N ILE A 84 -6.69 2.99 11.51
CA ILE A 84 -6.31 4.15 12.33
C ILE A 84 -4.80 4.34 12.34
N ILE A 85 -4.04 3.26 12.59
CA ILE A 85 -2.58 3.28 12.64
C ILE A 85 -2.00 3.59 11.26
N THR A 86 -2.62 3.03 10.21
CA THR A 86 -2.23 3.32 8.83
C THR A 86 -2.41 4.80 8.48
N THR A 87 -3.48 5.43 8.94
CA THR A 87 -3.71 6.87 8.70
C THR A 87 -2.60 7.74 9.27
N ASP A 88 -2.18 7.45 10.51
CA ASP A 88 -1.12 8.20 11.20
C ASP A 88 0.25 8.07 10.50
N ILE A 89 0.54 6.87 10.00
CA ILE A 89 1.74 6.60 9.20
C ILE A 89 1.71 7.38 7.88
N ILE A 90 0.57 7.39 7.16
CA ILE A 90 0.41 8.18 5.93
C ILE A 90 0.66 9.66 6.21
N ALA A 91 0.08 10.20 7.29
CA ALA A 91 0.23 11.59 7.69
C ALA A 91 1.70 11.96 7.93
N THR A 92 2.40 11.13 8.68
CA THR A 92 3.83 11.32 8.98
C THR A 92 4.68 11.26 7.72
N LEU A 93 4.38 10.33 6.81
CA LEU A 93 5.14 10.15 5.57
C LEU A 93 4.92 11.33 4.60
N TRP A 94 3.71 11.88 4.55
CA TRP A 94 3.40 13.08 3.79
C TRP A 94 4.15 14.30 4.32
N GLY A 95 4.20 14.49 5.64
CA GLY A 95 4.97 15.57 6.26
C GLY A 95 6.45 15.52 5.88
N LYS A 96 7.07 14.33 5.92
CA LYS A 96 8.46 14.16 5.48
C LYS A 96 8.67 14.45 4.00
N PHE A 97 7.73 14.07 3.14
CA PHE A 97 7.84 14.37 1.71
C PHE A 97 7.84 15.88 1.42
N LEU A 98 7.01 16.66 2.14
CA LEU A 98 6.98 18.11 2.01
C LEU A 98 8.27 18.76 2.51
N GLU A 99 8.86 18.25 3.60
CA GLU A 99 10.16 18.70 4.11
C GLU A 99 11.29 18.43 3.10
N ASP A 100 11.27 17.27 2.45
CA ASP A 100 12.22 16.90 1.39
C ASP A 100 12.03 17.71 0.10
N GLU A 101 10.81 18.19 -0.21
CA GLU A 101 10.53 19.03 -1.38
C GLU A 101 10.84 20.51 -1.13
N ALA A 102 10.86 20.96 0.12
CA ALA A 102 11.23 22.32 0.52
C ALA A 102 12.75 22.56 0.55
N LYS A 103 13.56 21.51 0.42
CA LYS A 103 15.02 21.53 0.50
C LYS A 103 15.68 21.49 -0.88
#